data_AF-A0A1Y2HC74-F1
#
_entry.id   AF-A0A1Y2HC74-F1
#
_cell.length_a   1.000
_cell.length_b   1.000
_cell.length_c   1.000
_cell.angle_alpha   90.00
_cell.angle_beta   90.00
_cell.angle_gamma   90.00
#
_symmetry.space_group_name_H-M   'P 1'
#
loop_
_entity.id
_entity.type
_entity.pdbx_description
1 polymer ?
#
loop_
_entity_poly.entity_id
_entity_poly.type
_entity_poly.pdbx_seq_one_letter_code
_entity_poly.pdbx_strand_id
1 'polypeptide(L)'
;MEAAMRSGGAPMECLHWWVRDYLPHHSARSEAADLMFSYLQFCIESNQPMRVDWWIEEDPHLFTLALEFDSSRPFDYLTINEQLLLDSLLTSHFAMPDSGNTATPADPCSFVYIIDSPQFRPCFKRSLALSLVNRANAFSSVLTWWITQSATPFHLPDDTIDNLAATAHSEIDAFDALQTLADTCGYPLNESEVAMDLASEKGYDLLCEWWATYRGSATKYTHRALEQAVAKGMPLVVEFWLVSGLPLKWRGSILEWAAKYWVDGWTDEIRRLWREYGREVQGTVPWKDDVEEDRGS
;
A
#
# COMPACT_ATOMS: atom_id res chain seq x y z
N MET A 1 19.75 21.45 -26.92
CA MET A 1 18.82 21.51 -25.78
C MET A 1 18.49 20.11 -25.28
N GLU A 2 17.92 19.24 -26.12
CA GLU A 2 17.59 17.86 -25.75
C GLU A 2 18.77 17.07 -25.18
N ALA A 3 19.96 17.20 -25.80
CA ALA A 3 21.18 16.57 -25.28
C ALA A 3 21.59 17.10 -23.88
N ALA A 4 21.29 18.37 -23.57
CA ALA A 4 21.59 18.99 -22.27
C ALA A 4 20.54 18.61 -21.21
N MET A 5 19.28 18.43 -21.60
CA MET A 5 18.23 17.87 -20.74
C MET A 5 18.51 16.40 -20.44
N ARG A 6 18.91 15.61 -21.45
CA ARG A 6 19.30 14.20 -21.27
C ARG A 6 20.56 14.00 -20.43
N SER A 7 21.44 15.00 -20.34
CA SER A 7 22.64 14.97 -19.49
C SER A 7 22.46 15.64 -18.13
N GLY A 8 21.25 16.16 -17.82
CA GLY A 8 20.97 16.83 -16.55
C GLY A 8 21.54 18.22 -16.37
N GLY A 9 22.30 18.72 -17.35
CA GLY A 9 23.04 19.97 -17.29
C GLY A 9 22.33 21.18 -17.89
N ALA A 10 21.05 21.07 -18.27
CA ALA A 10 20.32 22.16 -18.92
C ALA A 10 20.27 23.42 -18.03
N PRO A 11 20.79 24.59 -18.46
CA PRO A 11 20.65 25.83 -17.71
C PRO A 11 19.19 26.28 -17.62
N MET A 12 18.81 26.96 -16.54
CA MET A 12 17.44 27.45 -16.33
C MET A 12 16.95 28.36 -17.46
N GLU A 13 17.81 29.27 -17.90
CA GLU A 13 17.53 30.19 -19.01
C GLU A 13 17.24 29.46 -20.32
N CYS A 14 17.87 28.29 -20.53
CA CYS A 14 17.60 27.48 -21.69
C CYS A 14 16.24 26.78 -21.58
N LEU A 15 15.83 26.35 -20.37
CA LEU A 15 14.49 25.80 -20.14
C LEU A 15 13.41 26.86 -20.41
N HIS A 16 13.62 28.10 -19.95
CA HIS A 16 12.74 29.24 -20.23
C HIS A 16 12.57 29.47 -21.73
N TRP A 17 13.68 29.54 -22.47
CA TRP A 17 13.64 29.69 -23.92
C TRP A 17 12.92 28.52 -24.58
N TRP A 18 13.15 27.30 -24.13
CA TRP A 18 12.56 26.12 -24.74
C TRP A 18 11.04 26.06 -24.54
N VAL A 19 10.53 26.33 -23.33
CA VAL A 19 9.09 26.37 -23.07
C VAL A 19 8.42 27.54 -23.79
N ARG A 20 9.01 28.74 -23.75
CA ARG A 20 8.38 29.95 -24.30
C ARG A 20 8.48 30.04 -25.82
N ASP A 21 9.63 29.67 -26.39
CA ASP A 21 9.99 30.00 -27.76
C ASP A 21 10.10 28.76 -28.67
N TYR A 22 10.27 27.54 -28.13
CA TYR A 22 10.36 26.32 -28.94
C TYR A 22 9.06 25.52 -28.94
N LEU A 23 8.47 25.28 -27.77
CA LEU A 23 7.30 24.42 -27.62
C LEU A 23 6.02 24.86 -28.36
N PRO A 24 5.66 26.16 -28.39
CA PRO A 24 4.46 26.64 -29.09
C PRO A 24 4.52 26.49 -30.61
N HIS A 25 5.71 26.22 -31.17
CA HIS A 25 5.94 26.13 -32.62
C HIS A 25 6.09 24.70 -33.14
N HIS A 26 6.15 23.71 -32.25
CA HIS A 26 6.21 22.30 -32.60
C HIS A 26 4.88 21.60 -32.27
N SER A 27 4.54 20.51 -32.97
CA SER A 27 3.34 19.71 -32.71
C SER A 27 3.45 19.07 -31.33
N ALA A 28 2.99 19.80 -30.32
CA ALA A 28 3.35 19.71 -28.90
C ALA A 28 2.94 18.42 -28.15
N ARG A 29 2.55 17.34 -28.82
CA ARG A 29 1.83 16.23 -28.15
C ARG A 29 2.48 14.85 -28.16
N SER A 30 3.76 14.70 -28.50
CA SER A 30 4.48 13.47 -28.10
C SER A 30 5.94 13.72 -27.76
N GLU A 31 6.78 14.10 -28.72
CA GLU A 31 8.24 14.14 -28.51
C GLU A 31 8.68 15.17 -27.46
N ALA A 32 8.04 16.34 -27.44
CA ALA A 32 8.32 17.36 -26.43
C ALA A 32 7.87 16.92 -25.02
N ALA A 33 6.70 16.29 -24.92
CA ALA A 33 6.16 15.77 -23.66
C ALA A 33 7.01 14.62 -23.11
N ASP A 34 7.49 13.73 -23.98
CA ASP A 34 8.38 12.62 -23.62
C ASP A 34 9.73 13.11 -23.10
N LEU A 35 10.32 14.11 -23.78
CA LEU A 35 11.57 14.73 -23.35
C LEU A 35 11.41 15.43 -22.00
N MET A 36 10.28 16.10 -21.79
CA MET A 36 9.96 16.75 -20.52
C MET A 36 9.77 15.74 -19.39
N PHE A 37 9.00 14.69 -19.63
CA PHE A 37 8.81 13.62 -18.65
C PHE A 37 10.14 12.98 -18.27
N SER A 38 10.97 12.64 -19.26
CA SER A 38 12.31 12.07 -19.04
C SER A 38 13.20 13.02 -18.22
N TYR A 39 13.11 14.32 -18.48
CA TYR A 39 13.86 15.32 -17.74
C TYR A 39 13.34 15.54 -16.31
N LEU A 40 12.01 15.50 -16.11
CA LEU A 40 11.37 15.52 -14.80
C LEU A 40 11.82 14.33 -13.96
N GLN A 41 11.79 13.13 -14.52
CA GLN A 41 12.27 11.91 -13.87
C GLN A 41 13.75 12.01 -13.50
N PHE A 42 14.60 12.51 -14.42
CA PHE A 42 16.01 12.77 -14.12
C PHE A 42 16.19 13.73 -12.95
N CYS A 43 15.41 14.83 -12.91
CA CYS A 43 15.47 15.80 -11.82
C CYS A 43 15.09 15.15 -10.49
N ILE A 44 14.13 14.22 -10.49
CA ILE A 44 13.70 13.48 -9.30
C ILE A 44 14.78 12.52 -8.84
N GLU A 45 15.31 11.68 -9.74
CA GLU A 45 16.37 10.71 -9.44
C GLU A 45 17.66 11.38 -8.97
N SER A 46 17.94 12.58 -9.48
CA SER A 46 19.12 13.38 -9.13
C SER A 46 18.90 14.35 -7.97
N ASN A 47 17.74 14.27 -7.29
CA ASN A 47 17.34 15.13 -6.17
C ASN A 47 17.51 16.64 -6.50
N GLN A 48 16.94 17.08 -7.62
CA GLN A 48 16.97 18.45 -8.16
C GLN A 48 15.57 19.13 -8.10
N PRO A 49 15.08 19.45 -6.89
CA PRO A 49 13.71 19.90 -6.63
C PRO A 49 13.41 21.28 -7.19
N MET A 50 14.36 22.22 -7.19
CA MET A 50 14.16 23.55 -7.79
C MET A 50 13.84 23.49 -9.29
N ARG A 51 14.31 22.44 -9.97
CA ARG A 51 13.99 22.21 -11.39
C ARG A 51 12.59 21.65 -11.56
N VAL A 52 12.13 20.81 -10.64
CA VAL A 52 10.75 20.32 -10.59
C VAL A 52 9.80 21.47 -10.28
N ASP A 53 10.16 22.30 -9.31
CA ASP A 53 9.39 23.47 -8.87
C ASP A 53 9.05 24.40 -10.02
N TRP A 54 10.09 24.81 -10.74
CA TRP A 54 9.95 25.62 -11.94
C TRP A 54 8.98 25.07 -12.98
N TRP A 55 8.96 23.75 -13.21
CA TRP A 55 8.02 23.15 -14.17
C TRP A 55 6.57 23.30 -13.72
N ILE A 56 6.31 23.17 -12.42
CA ILE A 56 4.97 23.30 -11.84
C ILE A 56 4.53 24.76 -11.84
N GLU A 57 5.43 25.71 -11.56
CA GLU A 57 5.11 27.14 -11.47
C GLU A 57 4.97 27.81 -12.85
N GLU A 58 5.91 27.58 -13.76
CA GLU A 58 5.95 28.32 -15.03
C GLU A 58 4.98 27.79 -16.08
N ASP A 59 4.76 26.47 -16.13
CA ASP A 59 3.80 25.87 -17.07
C ASP A 59 3.12 24.60 -16.51
N PRO A 60 2.15 24.77 -15.59
CA PRO A 60 1.43 23.64 -14.98
C PRO A 60 0.63 22.82 -15.99
N HIS A 61 0.19 23.44 -17.09
CA HIS A 61 -0.52 22.72 -18.15
C HIS A 61 0.40 21.71 -18.82
N LEU A 62 1.61 22.14 -19.13
CA LEU A 62 2.61 21.33 -19.79
C LEU A 62 3.21 20.26 -18.86
N PHE A 63 3.37 20.58 -17.57
CA PHE A 63 3.67 19.60 -16.53
C PHE A 63 2.60 18.50 -16.49
N THR A 64 1.32 18.87 -16.47
CA THR A 64 0.21 17.91 -16.49
C THR A 64 0.24 17.06 -17.76
N LEU A 65 0.51 17.68 -18.92
CA LEU A 65 0.61 16.98 -20.20
C LEU A 65 1.78 15.98 -20.25
N ALA A 66 2.90 16.27 -19.59
CA ALA A 66 4.01 15.32 -19.45
C ALA A 66 3.63 14.10 -18.59
N LEU A 67 2.68 14.25 -17.65
CA LEU A 67 2.15 13.15 -16.83
C LEU A 67 0.98 12.42 -17.49
N GLU A 68 0.22 13.07 -18.36
CA GLU A 68 -0.99 12.54 -18.99
C GLU A 68 -0.78 12.25 -20.48
N PHE A 69 -0.50 10.99 -20.83
CA PHE A 69 -0.26 10.62 -22.23
C PHE A 69 -1.52 10.28 -23.06
N ASP A 70 -2.75 10.34 -22.52
CA ASP A 70 -3.93 10.02 -23.34
C ASP A 70 -5.23 10.67 -22.84
N SER A 71 -5.82 11.51 -23.71
CA SER A 71 -6.95 12.41 -23.44
C SER A 71 -8.32 11.73 -23.43
N SER A 72 -8.44 10.47 -22.97
CA SER A 72 -9.69 9.71 -23.13
C SER A 72 -10.08 8.76 -22.02
N ARG A 73 -9.39 8.73 -20.87
CA ARG A 73 -9.73 7.75 -19.82
C ARG A 73 -10.19 8.45 -18.53
N PRO A 74 -11.50 8.41 -18.22
CA PRO A 74 -11.93 8.62 -16.86
C PRO A 74 -11.48 7.42 -16.00
N PHE A 75 -11.51 7.62 -14.69
CA PHE A 75 -11.38 6.63 -13.61
C PHE A 75 -9.97 6.41 -13.05
N ASP A 76 -9.79 6.83 -11.79
CA ASP A 76 -9.03 6.29 -10.65
C ASP A 76 -7.68 5.56 -10.81
N TYR A 77 -7.13 5.43 -12.02
CA TYR A 77 -5.90 4.71 -12.31
C TYR A 77 -4.77 5.65 -12.72
N LEU A 78 -3.55 5.26 -12.38
CA LEU A 78 -2.34 5.98 -12.78
C LEU A 78 -2.08 5.82 -14.28
N THR A 79 -1.62 6.90 -14.93
CA THR A 79 -1.05 6.82 -16.28
C THR A 79 0.28 6.04 -16.23
N ILE A 80 0.79 5.60 -17.37
CA ILE A 80 2.12 4.95 -17.44
C ILE A 80 3.20 5.89 -16.88
N ASN A 81 3.14 7.17 -17.23
CA ASN A 81 4.10 8.18 -16.78
C ASN A 81 4.00 8.39 -15.26
N GLU A 82 2.79 8.40 -14.69
CA GLU A 82 2.60 8.45 -13.23
C GLU A 82 3.07 7.19 -12.50
N GLN A 83 2.89 6.00 -13.08
CA GLN A 83 3.43 4.76 -12.49
C GLN A 83 4.96 4.79 -12.44
N LEU A 84 5.60 5.17 -13.55
CA LEU A 84 7.05 5.33 -13.62
C LEU A 84 7.55 6.40 -12.64
N LEU A 85 6.81 7.50 -12.52
CA LEU A 85 7.11 8.56 -11.56
C LEU A 85 7.00 8.06 -10.11
N LEU A 86 5.95 7.31 -9.78
CA LEU A 86 5.75 6.70 -8.47
C LEU A 86 6.91 5.76 -8.12
N ASP A 87 7.30 4.88 -9.04
CA ASP A 87 8.43 3.97 -8.84
C ASP A 87 9.75 4.72 -8.64
N SER A 88 9.98 5.79 -9.42
CA SER A 88 11.15 6.65 -9.28
C SER A 88 11.19 7.32 -7.89
N LEU A 89 10.05 7.84 -7.41
CA LEU A 89 9.96 8.46 -6.08
C LEU A 89 10.23 7.48 -4.93
N LEU A 90 9.76 6.24 -5.05
CA LEU A 90 9.91 5.26 -3.98
C LEU A 90 11.28 4.56 -4.00
N THR A 91 12.09 4.73 -5.05
CA THR A 91 13.44 4.15 -5.19
C THR A 91 14.56 5.15 -4.95
N SER A 92 14.25 6.45 -4.99
CA SER A 92 15.22 7.53 -4.81
C SER A 92 15.38 7.91 -3.32
N HIS A 93 16.60 8.28 -2.94
CA HIS A 93 16.93 8.79 -1.61
C HIS A 93 16.53 10.28 -1.50
N PHE A 94 15.24 10.57 -1.45
CA PHE A 94 14.78 11.94 -1.23
C PHE A 94 15.09 12.41 0.20
N ALA A 95 15.57 13.66 0.33
CA ALA A 95 15.82 14.25 1.63
C ALA A 95 14.50 14.55 2.36
N MET A 96 14.49 14.34 3.67
CA MET A 96 13.37 14.64 4.56
C MET A 96 13.50 16.06 5.13
N PRO A 97 12.41 16.74 5.50
CA PRO A 97 12.51 17.83 6.47
C PRO A 97 13.09 17.28 7.79
N ASP A 98 14.22 17.82 8.23
CA ASP A 98 14.88 17.42 9.48
C ASP A 98 13.90 17.46 10.67
N SER A 99 13.87 16.37 11.45
CA SER A 99 12.96 16.12 12.57
C SER A 99 13.20 16.96 13.84
N GLY A 100 13.75 18.17 13.71
CA GLY A 100 14.38 18.87 14.84
C GLY A 100 14.06 20.35 15.04
N ASN A 101 13.32 21.04 14.17
CA ASN A 101 13.02 22.46 14.41
C ASN A 101 11.66 22.89 13.86
N THR A 102 10.75 23.20 14.78
CA THR A 102 9.63 24.11 14.50
C THR A 102 10.23 25.47 14.10
N ALA A 103 9.92 25.93 12.89
CA ALA A 103 10.23 27.26 12.34
C ALA A 103 11.60 27.47 11.63
N THR A 104 12.00 26.54 10.77
CA THR A 104 12.73 26.90 9.54
C THR A 104 11.84 26.55 8.34
N PRO A 105 11.73 27.43 7.31
CA PRO A 105 10.93 27.12 6.13
C PRO A 105 11.42 25.79 5.57
N ALA A 106 10.48 24.92 5.22
CA ALA A 106 10.68 23.63 4.60
C ALA A 106 11.95 23.62 3.75
N ASP A 107 12.87 22.69 4.03
CA ASP A 107 13.97 22.45 3.10
C ASP A 107 13.30 22.13 1.76
N PRO A 108 13.45 22.97 0.71
CA PRO A 108 12.66 22.89 -0.53
C PRO A 108 13.00 21.64 -1.35
N CYS A 109 13.81 20.75 -0.78
CA CYS A 109 14.33 19.54 -1.38
C CYS A 109 13.76 18.26 -0.80
N SER A 110 12.44 18.20 -0.65
CA SER A 110 11.83 17.06 0.03
C SER A 110 10.47 16.67 -0.54
N PHE A 111 10.10 15.43 -0.24
CA PHE A 111 8.82 14.77 -0.52
C PHE A 111 7.58 15.67 -0.26
N VAL A 112 7.72 16.62 0.66
CA VAL A 112 6.82 17.74 0.98
C VAL A 112 6.29 18.45 -0.26
N TYR A 113 7.15 18.75 -1.22
CA TYR A 113 6.78 19.55 -2.40
C TYR A 113 5.80 18.81 -3.32
N ILE A 114 6.08 17.55 -3.61
CA ILE A 114 5.22 16.70 -4.46
C ILE A 114 3.88 16.45 -3.77
N ILE A 115 3.91 16.24 -2.45
CA ILE A 115 2.71 16.05 -1.65
C ILE A 115 1.80 17.28 -1.68
N ASP A 116 2.35 18.47 -1.39
CA ASP A 116 1.53 19.68 -1.23
C ASP A 116 1.19 20.36 -2.55
N SER A 117 1.85 20.00 -3.66
CA SER A 117 1.53 20.55 -4.98
C SER A 117 0.11 20.16 -5.44
N PRO A 118 -0.75 21.13 -5.83
CA PRO A 118 -2.10 20.87 -6.29
C PRO A 118 -2.17 20.26 -7.70
N GLN A 119 -1.06 20.25 -8.46
CA GLN A 119 -1.02 19.75 -9.83
C GLN A 119 -1.04 18.22 -9.90
N PHE A 120 -0.63 17.53 -8.83
CA PHE A 120 -0.71 16.07 -8.77
C PHE A 120 -2.14 15.60 -8.54
N ARG A 121 -2.58 14.66 -9.37
CA ARG A 121 -3.94 14.12 -9.33
C ARG A 121 -4.22 13.41 -7.99
N PRO A 122 -5.47 13.45 -7.49
CA PRO A 122 -5.83 12.75 -6.25
C PRO A 122 -5.53 11.24 -6.29
N CYS A 123 -5.70 10.58 -7.45
CA CYS A 123 -5.36 9.16 -7.61
C CYS A 123 -3.85 8.89 -7.43
N PHE A 124 -2.99 9.76 -7.96
CA PHE A 124 -1.54 9.69 -7.76
C PHE A 124 -1.18 9.83 -6.29
N LYS A 125 -1.70 10.85 -5.61
CA LYS A 125 -1.46 11.06 -4.16
C LYS A 125 -1.93 9.86 -3.34
N ARG A 126 -3.08 9.26 -3.68
CA ARG A 126 -3.58 8.04 -3.03
C ARG A 126 -2.65 6.86 -3.24
N SER A 127 -2.21 6.60 -4.46
CA SER A 127 -1.27 5.51 -4.76
C SER A 127 0.08 5.72 -4.09
N LEU A 128 0.57 6.96 -4.02
CA LEU A 128 1.80 7.31 -3.29
C LEU A 128 1.64 7.01 -1.81
N ALA A 129 0.56 7.47 -1.18
CA ALA A 129 0.28 7.20 0.23
C ALA A 129 0.22 5.68 0.52
N LEU A 130 -0.49 4.90 -0.30
CA LEU A 130 -0.56 3.44 -0.16
C LEU A 130 0.81 2.77 -0.30
N SER A 131 1.62 3.20 -1.27
CA SER A 131 2.97 2.67 -1.46
C SER A 131 3.92 3.02 -0.32
N LEU A 132 3.79 4.21 0.26
CA LEU A 132 4.56 4.61 1.45
C LEU A 132 4.18 3.79 2.67
N VAL A 133 2.88 3.57 2.86
CA VAL A 133 2.36 2.67 3.90
C VAL A 133 2.99 1.28 3.71
N ASN A 134 2.98 0.70 2.51
CA ASN A 134 3.58 -0.62 2.26
C ASN A 134 5.12 -0.70 2.47
N ARG A 135 5.83 0.43 2.51
CA ARG A 135 7.30 0.50 2.66
C ARG A 135 7.70 1.12 4.00
N ALA A 136 6.82 1.08 5.01
CA ALA A 136 6.83 1.93 6.19
C ALA A 136 8.17 2.07 6.93
N ASN A 137 9.07 1.08 6.92
CA ASN A 137 10.38 1.27 7.53
C ASN A 137 11.24 2.33 6.83
N ALA A 138 11.19 2.42 5.50
CA ALA A 138 12.01 3.37 4.75
C ALA A 138 11.41 4.78 4.73
N PHE A 139 10.08 4.91 4.93
CA PHE A 139 9.37 6.17 4.71
C PHE A 139 8.36 6.55 5.82
N SER A 140 8.44 5.95 7.01
CA SER A 140 7.57 6.26 8.16
C SER A 140 7.51 7.75 8.46
N SER A 141 8.67 8.42 8.47
CA SER A 141 8.77 9.86 8.70
C SER A 141 8.02 10.70 7.65
N VAL A 142 8.01 10.28 6.37
CA VAL A 142 7.27 10.95 5.29
C VAL A 142 5.77 10.85 5.56
N LEU A 143 5.31 9.64 5.85
CA LEU A 143 3.90 9.35 6.05
C LEU A 143 3.37 10.08 7.29
N THR A 144 4.12 10.05 8.40
CA THR A 144 3.77 10.77 9.63
C THR A 144 3.70 12.27 9.39
N TRP A 145 4.67 12.87 8.69
CA TRP A 145 4.62 14.28 8.33
C TRP A 145 3.41 14.60 7.44
N TRP A 146 3.13 13.77 6.41
CA TRP A 146 2.01 14.00 5.50
C TRP A 146 0.66 13.99 6.22
N ILE A 147 0.46 13.08 7.16
CA ILE A 147 -0.82 12.95 7.87
C ILE A 147 -0.99 14.06 8.90
N THR A 148 0.09 14.53 9.54
CA THR A 148 0.01 15.38 10.74
C THR A 148 0.42 16.84 10.53
N GLN A 149 1.27 17.14 9.55
CA GLN A 149 1.97 18.42 9.44
C GLN A 149 1.89 19.07 8.05
N SER A 150 1.45 18.36 7.01
CA SER A 150 1.38 18.95 5.66
C SER A 150 0.31 20.04 5.56
N ALA A 151 0.50 20.95 4.60
CA ALA A 151 -0.50 21.97 4.31
C ALA A 151 -1.78 21.36 3.68
N THR A 152 -1.64 20.19 3.05
CA THR A 152 -2.74 19.37 2.54
C THR A 152 -2.73 17.98 3.18
N PRO A 153 -3.27 17.84 4.42
CA PRO A 153 -3.27 16.56 5.12
C PRO A 153 -3.97 15.49 4.30
N PHE A 154 -3.28 14.39 4.04
CA PHE A 154 -3.90 13.25 3.38
C PHE A 154 -4.69 12.46 4.41
N HIS A 155 -6.01 12.50 4.29
CA HIS A 155 -6.87 11.58 4.99
C HIS A 155 -6.75 10.21 4.33
N LEU A 156 -6.20 9.25 5.07
CA LEU A 156 -6.15 7.87 4.63
C LEU A 156 -7.57 7.38 4.35
N PRO A 157 -7.83 6.80 3.15
CA PRO A 157 -9.08 6.14 2.86
C PRO A 157 -9.44 5.09 3.91
N ASP A 158 -10.72 4.87 4.19
CA ASP A 158 -11.18 3.83 5.11
C ASP A 158 -10.71 2.42 4.69
N ASP A 159 -10.44 2.20 3.39
CA ASP A 159 -9.93 0.94 2.83
C ASP A 159 -8.40 0.81 2.83
N THR A 160 -7.66 1.77 3.39
CA THR A 160 -6.18 1.75 3.42
C THR A 160 -5.66 0.48 4.07
N ILE A 161 -6.33 0.07 5.15
CA ILE A 161 -5.98 -1.12 5.92
C ILE A 161 -6.19 -2.39 5.09
N ASP A 162 -7.33 -2.47 4.39
CA ASP A 162 -7.66 -3.59 3.50
C ASP A 162 -6.63 -3.68 2.37
N ASN A 163 -6.28 -2.53 1.79
CA ASN A 163 -5.30 -2.44 0.72
C ASN A 163 -3.89 -2.80 1.18
N LEU A 164 -3.50 -2.40 2.40
CA LEU A 164 -2.23 -2.80 3.00
C LEU A 164 -2.18 -4.33 3.16
N ALA A 165 -3.22 -4.95 3.73
CA ALA A 165 -3.31 -6.40 3.82
C ALA A 165 -3.26 -7.06 2.42
N ALA A 166 -3.92 -6.48 1.42
CA ALA A 166 -3.93 -6.98 0.04
C ALA A 166 -2.58 -6.86 -0.67
N THR A 167 -1.82 -5.78 -0.42
CA THR A 167 -0.69 -5.39 -1.26
C THR A 167 0.68 -5.52 -0.59
N ALA A 168 0.72 -5.68 0.74
CA ALA A 168 1.97 -5.92 1.46
C ALA A 168 2.74 -7.11 0.88
N HIS A 169 4.04 -6.90 0.67
CA HIS A 169 4.96 -7.89 0.12
C HIS A 169 5.40 -8.92 1.17
N SER A 170 5.43 -8.51 2.44
CA SER A 170 5.73 -9.37 3.58
C SER A 170 4.85 -9.03 4.78
N GLU A 171 4.75 -9.96 5.73
CA GLU A 171 4.05 -9.75 7.00
C GLU A 171 4.69 -8.62 7.83
N ILE A 172 6.03 -8.55 7.84
CA ILE A 172 6.79 -7.54 8.58
C ILE A 172 6.46 -6.14 8.05
N ASP A 173 6.48 -5.97 6.73
CA ASP A 173 6.14 -4.68 6.11
C ASP A 173 4.71 -4.26 6.44
N ALA A 174 3.76 -5.20 6.42
CA ALA A 174 2.37 -4.93 6.79
C ALA A 174 2.24 -4.51 8.25
N PHE A 175 2.95 -5.18 9.15
CA PHE A 175 2.93 -4.91 10.58
C PHE A 175 3.52 -3.54 10.92
N ASP A 176 4.73 -3.24 10.42
CA ASP A 176 5.40 -1.96 10.66
C ASP A 176 4.59 -0.78 10.10
N ALA A 177 3.94 -1.00 8.97
CA ALA A 177 3.01 -0.05 8.38
C ALA A 177 1.80 0.22 9.26
N LEU A 178 1.14 -0.82 9.76
CA LEU A 178 0.00 -0.66 10.68
C LEU A 178 0.40 0.00 11.99
N GLN A 179 1.56 -0.36 12.55
CA GLN A 179 2.07 0.26 13.77
C GLN A 179 2.30 1.75 13.57
N THR A 180 2.99 2.13 12.48
CA THR A 180 3.21 3.54 12.10
C THR A 180 1.88 4.28 11.91
N LEU A 181 0.91 3.65 11.25
CA LEU A 181 -0.41 4.22 11.03
C LEU A 181 -1.19 4.41 12.33
N ALA A 182 -1.17 3.42 13.22
CA ALA A 182 -1.84 3.48 14.52
C ALA A 182 -1.24 4.58 15.41
N ASP A 183 0.10 4.67 15.45
CA ASP A 183 0.82 5.68 16.23
C ASP A 183 0.58 7.09 15.68
N THR A 184 0.49 7.24 14.36
CA THR A 184 0.31 8.54 13.69
C THR A 184 -1.14 9.03 13.74
N CYS A 185 -2.12 8.16 13.48
CA CYS A 185 -3.51 8.59 13.28
C CYS A 185 -4.24 8.91 14.58
N GLY A 186 -3.74 8.44 15.75
CA GLY A 186 -4.31 8.76 17.06
C GLY A 186 -5.79 8.37 17.26
N TYR A 187 -6.39 7.65 16.32
CA TYR A 187 -7.81 7.25 16.27
C TYR A 187 -7.91 5.77 15.87
N PRO A 188 -8.93 5.03 16.35
CA PRO A 188 -9.11 3.64 15.97
C PRO A 188 -9.25 3.48 14.45
N LEU A 189 -8.24 2.85 13.85
CA LEU A 189 -8.21 2.40 12.46
C LEU A 189 -9.53 1.70 12.09
N ASN A 190 -10.36 2.30 11.22
CA ASN A 190 -11.67 1.76 10.85
C ASN A 190 -11.50 0.43 10.10
N GLU A 191 -11.68 -0.68 10.82
CA GLU A 191 -11.53 -2.01 10.24
C GLU A 191 -12.73 -2.37 9.35
N SER A 192 -12.40 -2.90 8.18
CA SER A 192 -13.30 -3.63 7.29
C SER A 192 -12.97 -5.13 7.40
N GLU A 193 -13.99 -5.98 7.26
CA GLU A 193 -13.87 -7.44 7.36
C GLU A 193 -12.81 -8.03 6.40
N VAL A 194 -12.45 -7.26 5.38
CA VAL A 194 -11.51 -7.63 4.31
C VAL A 194 -10.07 -7.72 4.82
N ALA A 195 -9.64 -6.87 5.76
CA ALA A 195 -8.27 -6.87 6.27
C ALA A 195 -7.87 -8.20 6.91
N MET A 196 -8.70 -8.68 7.86
CA MET A 196 -8.45 -9.93 8.58
C MET A 196 -8.60 -11.16 7.67
N ASP A 197 -9.56 -11.13 6.73
CA ASP A 197 -9.74 -12.17 5.71
C ASP A 197 -8.49 -12.29 4.82
N LEU A 198 -7.92 -11.16 4.37
CA LEU A 198 -6.73 -11.13 3.52
C LEU A 198 -5.44 -11.50 4.26
N ALA A 199 -5.27 -11.04 5.51
CA ALA A 199 -4.15 -11.42 6.35
C ALA A 199 -4.12 -12.94 6.56
N SER A 200 -5.29 -13.53 6.86
CA SER A 200 -5.43 -14.97 7.02
C SER A 200 -5.16 -15.73 5.71
N GLU A 201 -5.67 -15.19 4.59
CA GLU A 201 -5.45 -15.76 3.25
C GLU A 201 -3.97 -15.72 2.82
N LYS A 202 -3.18 -14.75 3.30
CA LYS A 202 -1.75 -14.63 3.01
C LYS A 202 -0.85 -15.43 3.95
N GLY A 203 -1.39 -15.95 5.05
CA GLY A 203 -0.59 -16.66 6.05
C GLY A 203 0.11 -15.73 7.04
N TYR A 204 -0.39 -14.51 7.24
CA TYR A 204 0.22 -13.52 8.15
C TYR A 204 -0.40 -13.64 9.56
N ASP A 205 0.08 -14.59 10.37
CA ASP A 205 -0.42 -14.86 11.71
C ASP A 205 -0.16 -13.74 12.73
N LEU A 206 1.01 -13.12 12.72
CA LEU A 206 1.34 -11.97 13.57
C LEU A 206 0.43 -10.77 13.26
N LEU A 207 0.10 -10.58 11.98
CA LEU A 207 -0.84 -9.56 11.55
C LEU A 207 -2.25 -9.83 12.07
N CYS A 208 -2.68 -11.10 12.03
CA CYS A 208 -3.96 -11.51 12.60
C CYS A 208 -3.98 -11.32 14.14
N GLU A 209 -2.91 -11.69 14.83
CA GLU A 209 -2.75 -11.50 16.28
C GLU A 209 -2.81 -10.01 16.66
N TRP A 210 -2.16 -9.15 15.87
CA TRP A 210 -2.20 -7.71 16.08
C TRP A 210 -3.62 -7.16 15.99
N TRP A 211 -4.39 -7.54 14.95
CA TRP A 211 -5.79 -7.11 14.81
C TRP A 211 -6.68 -7.60 15.95
N ALA A 212 -6.50 -8.86 16.35
CA ALA A 212 -7.22 -9.43 17.49
C ALA A 212 -6.87 -8.72 18.79
N THR A 213 -5.62 -8.32 19.00
CA THR A 213 -5.18 -7.59 20.19
C THR A 213 -5.67 -6.14 20.18
N TYR A 214 -5.61 -5.48 19.02
CA TYR A 214 -5.98 -4.08 18.86
C TYR A 214 -7.49 -3.84 19.03
N ARG A 215 -8.34 -4.76 18.55
CA ARG A 215 -9.82 -4.63 18.61
C ARG A 215 -10.51 -5.58 19.59
N GLY A 216 -9.84 -6.65 20.03
CA GLY A 216 -10.43 -7.67 20.89
C GLY A 216 -11.67 -8.31 20.27
N SER A 217 -12.77 -8.32 21.01
CA SER A 217 -14.04 -8.91 20.55
C SER A 217 -14.73 -8.14 19.41
N ALA A 218 -14.24 -6.95 19.06
CA ALA A 218 -14.80 -6.13 17.99
C ALA A 218 -14.17 -6.39 16.61
N THR A 219 -13.17 -7.29 16.53
CA THR A 219 -12.50 -7.64 15.27
C THR A 219 -13.49 -8.14 14.24
N LYS A 220 -13.43 -7.56 13.04
CA LYS A 220 -14.33 -7.88 11.93
C LYS A 220 -13.67 -8.84 10.96
N TYR A 221 -14.34 -9.95 10.67
CA TYR A 221 -13.89 -10.97 9.72
C TYR A 221 -15.06 -11.82 9.26
N THR A 222 -14.91 -12.44 8.10
CA THR A 222 -15.91 -13.35 7.55
C THR A 222 -15.45 -14.81 7.68
N HIS A 223 -16.31 -15.73 7.24
CA HIS A 223 -15.97 -17.14 7.04
C HIS A 223 -14.72 -17.35 6.17
N ARG A 224 -14.40 -16.39 5.28
CA ARG A 224 -13.26 -16.51 4.35
C ARG A 224 -11.92 -16.53 5.06
N ALA A 225 -11.75 -15.84 6.19
CA ALA A 225 -10.49 -15.82 6.93
C ALA A 225 -9.98 -17.24 7.23
N LEU A 226 -10.78 -18.04 7.93
CA LEU A 226 -10.40 -19.41 8.28
C LEU A 226 -10.41 -20.34 7.07
N GLU A 227 -11.41 -20.22 6.17
CA GLU A 227 -11.50 -21.07 4.99
C GLU A 227 -10.31 -20.94 4.06
N GLN A 228 -9.84 -19.71 3.79
CA GLN A 228 -8.70 -19.48 2.91
C GLN A 228 -7.38 -19.87 3.57
N ALA A 229 -7.22 -19.58 4.87
CA ALA A 229 -6.06 -20.04 5.63
C ALA A 229 -5.93 -21.57 5.58
N VAL A 230 -7.05 -22.27 5.81
CA VAL A 230 -7.09 -23.74 5.69
C VAL A 230 -6.86 -24.17 4.25
N ALA A 231 -7.55 -23.59 3.27
CA ALA A 231 -7.39 -24.03 1.88
C ALA A 231 -5.95 -23.88 1.40
N LYS A 232 -5.29 -22.79 1.76
CA LYS A 232 -3.93 -22.48 1.34
C LYS A 232 -2.85 -23.15 2.17
N GLY A 233 -3.20 -23.89 3.23
CA GLY A 233 -2.21 -24.64 3.99
C GLY A 233 -1.39 -23.76 4.94
N MET A 234 -2.04 -22.84 5.65
CA MET A 234 -1.40 -21.88 6.55
C MET A 234 -1.51 -22.33 8.03
N PRO A 235 -0.60 -23.18 8.54
CA PRO A 235 -0.70 -23.76 9.89
C PRO A 235 -0.69 -22.73 11.01
N LEU A 236 0.18 -21.72 10.93
CA LEU A 236 0.31 -20.70 11.98
C LEU A 236 -0.96 -19.84 12.11
N VAL A 237 -1.56 -19.46 10.98
CA VAL A 237 -2.84 -18.73 10.99
C VAL A 237 -3.98 -19.61 11.54
N VAL A 238 -4.00 -20.89 11.18
CA VAL A 238 -5.00 -21.83 11.72
C VAL A 238 -4.84 -22.01 13.23
N GLU A 239 -3.61 -22.15 13.71
CA GLU A 239 -3.29 -22.19 15.14
C GLU A 239 -3.77 -20.90 15.83
N PHE A 240 -3.44 -19.73 15.28
CA PHE A 240 -3.94 -18.43 15.76
C PHE A 240 -5.47 -18.46 15.92
N TRP A 241 -6.23 -18.86 14.90
CA TRP A 241 -7.69 -18.87 14.98
C TRP A 241 -8.18 -19.76 16.12
N LEU A 242 -7.60 -20.95 16.31
CA LEU A 242 -7.98 -21.89 17.35
C LEU A 242 -7.70 -21.38 18.77
N VAL A 243 -6.63 -20.60 18.97
CA VAL A 243 -6.25 -20.09 20.29
C VAL A 243 -6.73 -18.65 20.57
N SER A 244 -7.11 -17.90 19.55
CA SER A 244 -7.48 -16.47 19.65
C SER A 244 -8.69 -16.17 20.53
N GLY A 245 -9.55 -17.18 20.78
CA GLY A 245 -10.85 -16.98 21.45
C GLY A 245 -11.89 -16.23 20.60
N LEU A 246 -11.57 -15.89 19.34
CA LEU A 246 -12.51 -15.30 18.41
C LEU A 246 -13.52 -16.36 17.90
N PRO A 247 -14.80 -16.00 17.65
CA PRO A 247 -15.79 -16.92 17.10
C PRO A 247 -15.34 -17.54 15.76
N LEU A 248 -15.11 -18.84 15.71
CA LEU A 248 -14.71 -19.46 14.46
C LEU A 248 -15.88 -19.47 13.45
N LYS A 249 -15.64 -18.99 12.23
CA LYS A 249 -16.63 -18.92 11.15
C LYS A 249 -16.11 -19.68 9.93
N TRP A 250 -16.89 -20.61 9.40
CA TRP A 250 -16.64 -21.27 8.12
C TRP A 250 -17.96 -21.80 7.54
N ARG A 251 -17.94 -22.20 6.26
CA ARG A 251 -19.06 -22.81 5.55
C ARG A 251 -18.66 -24.19 5.06
N GLY A 252 -19.60 -25.13 5.13
CA GLY A 252 -19.38 -26.51 4.72
C GLY A 252 -18.44 -27.25 5.69
N SER A 253 -17.62 -28.16 5.14
CA SER A 253 -16.63 -28.92 5.92
C SER A 253 -15.26 -28.27 5.82
N ILE A 254 -14.60 -28.08 6.97
CA ILE A 254 -13.23 -27.52 6.99
C ILE A 254 -12.22 -28.48 6.31
N LEU A 255 -12.50 -29.79 6.33
CA LEU A 255 -11.66 -30.80 5.69
C LEU A 255 -11.77 -30.75 4.16
N GLU A 256 -12.94 -30.36 3.62
CA GLU A 256 -13.09 -30.13 2.18
C GLU A 256 -12.26 -28.91 1.74
N TRP A 257 -12.22 -27.86 2.56
CA TRP A 257 -11.33 -26.72 2.33
C TRP A 257 -9.86 -27.14 2.38
N ALA A 258 -9.45 -27.93 3.37
CA ALA A 258 -8.08 -28.43 3.47
C ALA A 258 -7.67 -29.28 2.25
N ALA A 259 -8.59 -30.09 1.73
CA ALA A 259 -8.37 -30.93 0.55
C ALA A 259 -8.44 -30.17 -0.79
N LYS A 260 -8.73 -28.86 -0.78
CA LYS A 260 -9.00 -28.09 -2.01
C LYS A 260 -7.78 -27.94 -2.91
N TYR A 261 -6.62 -27.64 -2.33
CA TYR A 261 -5.37 -27.37 -3.07
C TYR A 261 -4.24 -28.34 -2.73
N TRP A 262 -4.35 -29.06 -1.61
CA TRP A 262 -3.32 -29.97 -1.11
C TRP A 262 -3.75 -31.42 -1.28
N VAL A 263 -2.86 -32.24 -1.85
CA VAL A 263 -3.19 -33.62 -2.22
C VAL A 263 -2.95 -34.61 -1.08
N ASP A 264 -1.98 -34.37 -0.18
CA ASP A 264 -1.68 -35.29 0.94
C ASP A 264 -1.15 -34.56 2.20
N GLY A 265 -1.50 -35.05 3.39
CA GLY A 265 -0.93 -34.68 4.70
C GLY A 265 -1.53 -33.46 5.41
N TRP A 266 -1.97 -32.44 4.67
CA TRP A 266 -2.52 -31.22 5.28
C TRP A 266 -3.85 -31.46 6.02
N THR A 267 -4.70 -32.36 5.52
CA THR A 267 -5.95 -32.75 6.21
C THR A 267 -5.69 -33.41 7.57
N ASP A 268 -4.61 -34.20 7.68
CA ASP A 268 -4.20 -34.82 8.95
C ASP A 268 -3.58 -33.81 9.91
N GLU A 269 -2.87 -32.82 9.37
CA GLU A 269 -2.32 -31.71 10.14
C GLU A 269 -3.43 -30.81 10.70
N ILE A 270 -4.47 -30.50 9.92
CA ILE A 270 -5.68 -29.83 10.41
C ILE A 270 -6.33 -30.63 11.55
N ARG A 271 -6.46 -31.96 11.41
CA ARG A 271 -6.97 -32.83 12.48
C ARG A 271 -6.06 -32.81 13.71
N ARG A 272 -4.75 -32.66 13.54
CA ARG A 272 -3.78 -32.53 14.65
C ARG A 272 -4.00 -31.20 15.38
N LEU A 273 -3.99 -30.08 14.65
CA LEU A 273 -4.19 -28.74 15.20
C LEU A 273 -5.52 -28.61 15.95
N TRP A 274 -6.62 -29.14 15.40
CA TRP A 274 -7.92 -29.14 16.10
C TRP A 274 -7.92 -30.01 17.36
N ARG A 275 -7.22 -31.15 17.36
CA ARG A 275 -7.09 -32.01 18.55
C ARG A 275 -6.21 -31.38 19.62
N GLU A 276 -5.29 -30.51 19.25
CA GLU A 276 -4.35 -29.86 20.16
C GLU A 276 -4.96 -28.59 20.75
N TYR A 277 -5.52 -27.72 19.90
CA TYR A 277 -5.96 -26.37 20.28
C TYR A 277 -7.48 -26.18 20.28
N GLY A 278 -8.25 -27.02 19.58
CA GLY A 278 -9.69 -26.82 19.37
C GLY A 278 -10.64 -27.38 20.44
N ARG A 279 -10.13 -28.01 21.53
CA ARG A 279 -10.97 -28.73 22.51
C ARG A 279 -11.78 -27.82 23.43
N GLU A 280 -11.31 -26.61 23.69
CA GLU A 280 -11.97 -25.66 24.60
C GLU A 280 -12.92 -24.70 23.88
N VAL A 281 -12.90 -24.69 22.55
CA VAL A 281 -13.82 -23.91 21.72
C VAL A 281 -15.16 -24.65 21.66
N GLN A 282 -16.20 -24.09 22.28
CA GLN A 282 -17.52 -24.74 22.35
C GLN A 282 -18.05 -25.14 20.95
N GLY A 283 -18.27 -26.44 20.75
CA GLY A 283 -19.04 -26.98 19.63
C GLY A 283 -18.27 -27.33 18.35
N THR A 284 -16.93 -27.42 18.37
CA THR A 284 -16.15 -27.55 17.13
C THR A 284 -15.52 -28.92 16.93
N VAL A 285 -16.35 -29.91 16.55
CA VAL A 285 -15.90 -30.94 15.60
C VAL A 285 -16.33 -30.46 14.21
N PRO A 286 -15.41 -29.94 13.38
CA PRO A 286 -15.76 -29.21 12.16
C PRO A 286 -16.09 -30.11 10.96
N TRP A 287 -15.98 -31.44 11.13
CA TRP A 287 -16.48 -32.42 10.18
C TRP A 287 -17.76 -33.03 10.77
N LYS A 288 -18.80 -33.25 9.95
CA LYS A 288 -19.93 -34.08 10.37
C LYS A 288 -19.33 -35.43 10.79
N ASP A 289 -19.43 -35.74 12.07
CA ASP A 289 -19.06 -37.08 12.53
C ASP A 289 -19.85 -38.10 11.73
N ASP A 290 -19.12 -39.08 11.22
CA ASP A 290 -19.68 -40.33 10.76
C ASP A 290 -20.74 -40.77 11.77
N VAL A 291 -21.95 -41.03 11.27
CA VAL A 291 -23.02 -41.62 12.05
C VAL A 291 -22.48 -42.87 12.73
N GLU A 292 -22.39 -42.81 14.07
CA GLU A 292 -22.37 -43.95 14.99
C GLU A 292 -21.69 -45.24 14.45
N GLU A 293 -20.36 -45.32 14.53
CA GLU A 293 -19.70 -46.61 14.87
C GLU A 293 -19.21 -46.57 16.33
N ASP A 294 -20.08 -46.05 17.20
CA ASP A 294 -20.08 -46.40 18.61
C ASP A 294 -21.43 -47.06 18.94
N ARG A 295 -21.66 -48.22 18.32
CA ARG A 295 -22.52 -49.26 18.90
C ARG A 295 -21.62 -50.36 19.41
N GLY A 296 -21.12 -50.14 20.63
CA GLY A 296 -20.47 -51.18 21.39
C GLY A 296 -21.37 -52.40 21.59
N SER A 297 -20.75 -53.57 21.62
CA SER A 297 -20.92 -54.68 22.58
C SER A 297 -20.24 -55.94 22.03
#